data_AF-A0A935Z9V7-F1
#
_entry.id   AF-A0A935Z9V7-F1
#
_cell.length_a   1.000
_cell.length_b   1.000
_cell.length_c   1.000
_cell.angle_alpha   90.00
_cell.angle_beta   90.00
_cell.angle_gamma   90.00
#
_symmetry.space_group_name_H-M   'P 1'
#
loop_
_entity.id
_entity.type
_entity.pdbx_description
1 polymer ?
#
loop_
_entity_poly.entity_id
_entity_poly.type
_entity_poly.pdbx_seq_one_letter_code
_entity_poly.pdbx_strand_id
1 'polypeptide(L)'
;MHSRLRSALTASGLVVAALLSMATSKPKKDDPTANAPIDSATEPYIGDWESDDTVLLIGRDRSVHYKKKTGSTTKSVDGTLKGIENGNIVVKAAFLEVKFKIDAEPEEEEGIWEMTIDGEELTKKGAGNGKTASLKENLEGAVVTQFANKGVTKCVCPNPAARTKFTCTATLKNGKTAPVEMTKNPTTHHYSFSIKVAAVESSKLEADLSDMVFKETKGKIKPTVSCGGGTVYIPDGDGVTCDATDPKTKKKGTIDADLNGGTLHWKLKGL
;
A
#
# COMPACT_ATOMS: atom_id res chain seq x y z
N MET A 1 54.39 -53.47 18.42
CA MET A 1 54.13 -52.57 19.57
C MET A 1 53.54 -51.29 19.03
N HIS A 2 52.39 -50.89 19.55
CA HIS A 2 51.62 -49.71 19.13
C HIS A 2 52.35 -48.40 19.49
N SER A 3 52.32 -47.41 18.59
CA SER A 3 52.10 -46.01 18.99
C SER A 3 51.65 -45.17 17.80
N ARG A 4 50.68 -44.29 18.06
CA ARG A 4 49.87 -43.55 17.08
C ARG A 4 50.46 -42.16 16.78
N LEU A 5 50.19 -41.72 15.56
CA LEU A 5 49.89 -40.36 15.06
C LEU A 5 50.41 -39.13 15.83
N ARG A 6 51.00 -38.19 15.08
CA ARG A 6 50.37 -36.89 14.75
C ARG A 6 51.11 -36.18 13.61
N SER A 7 50.35 -35.83 12.58
CA SER A 7 50.74 -34.98 11.46
C SER A 7 50.92 -33.52 11.89
N ALA A 8 51.91 -32.83 11.34
CA ALA A 8 51.96 -31.38 11.28
C ALA A 8 52.36 -30.98 9.85
N LEU A 9 51.38 -30.51 9.08
CA LEU A 9 51.54 -29.87 7.79
C LEU A 9 51.82 -28.37 8.05
N THR A 10 52.99 -27.89 7.69
CA THR A 10 53.31 -26.45 7.63
C THR A 10 52.65 -25.84 6.38
N ALA A 11 51.57 -25.09 6.58
CA ALA A 11 50.95 -24.28 5.56
C ALA A 11 51.67 -22.93 5.44
N SER A 12 52.21 -22.64 4.25
CA SER A 12 52.67 -21.31 3.87
C SER A 12 51.47 -20.40 3.62
N GLY A 13 51.25 -19.41 4.50
CA GLY A 13 50.25 -18.38 4.34
C GLY A 13 50.86 -17.12 3.72
N LEU A 14 50.52 -16.85 2.46
CA LEU A 14 50.78 -15.59 1.77
C LEU A 14 49.81 -14.53 2.34
N VAL A 15 50.31 -13.56 3.11
CA VAL A 15 49.50 -12.42 3.58
C VAL A 15 49.47 -11.36 2.47
N VAL A 16 48.36 -11.28 1.75
CA VAL A 16 48.04 -10.14 0.88
C VAL A 16 47.50 -9.02 1.78
N ALA A 17 48.34 -8.01 2.02
CA ALA A 17 47.92 -6.78 2.68
C ALA A 17 47.07 -5.94 1.71
N ALA A 18 45.75 -6.04 1.83
CA ALA A 18 44.83 -5.08 1.21
C ALA A 18 44.83 -3.79 2.07
N LEU A 19 45.43 -2.73 1.53
CA LEU A 19 45.32 -1.37 2.04
C LEU A 19 43.86 -0.90 1.90
N LEU A 20 43.10 -0.99 2.98
CA LEU A 20 41.80 -0.31 3.09
C LEU A 20 42.07 1.17 3.37
N SER A 21 41.78 2.04 2.40
CA SER A 21 41.69 3.48 2.62
C SER A 21 40.59 3.78 3.64
N MET A 22 40.97 3.99 4.90
CA MET A 22 40.10 4.64 5.88
C MET A 22 40.04 6.12 5.53
N ALA A 23 38.95 6.53 4.87
CA ALA A 23 38.58 7.93 4.84
C ALA A 23 38.26 8.36 6.27
N THR A 24 39.18 9.09 6.89
CA THR A 24 38.97 9.76 8.17
C THR A 24 37.87 10.81 8.00
N SER A 25 36.64 10.49 8.43
CA SER A 25 35.62 11.51 8.64
C SER A 25 36.13 12.47 9.72
N LYS A 26 36.27 13.74 9.35
CA LYS A 26 36.65 14.79 10.30
C LYS A 26 35.59 14.89 11.41
N PRO A 27 35.97 15.05 12.69
CA PRO A 27 35.01 15.32 13.75
C PRO A 27 34.31 16.67 13.46
N LYS A 28 32.97 16.63 13.45
CA LYS A 28 32.09 17.79 13.25
C LYS A 28 32.23 18.69 14.47
N LYS A 29 32.63 19.95 14.23
CA LYS A 29 32.77 21.02 15.24
C LYS A 29 31.48 21.13 16.06
N ASP A 30 31.62 21.11 17.38
CA ASP A 30 30.52 21.05 18.36
C ASP A 30 29.45 22.13 18.13
N ASP A 31 28.26 21.72 17.69
CA ASP A 31 27.05 22.54 17.79
C ASP A 31 26.53 22.36 19.24
N PRO A 32 26.49 23.42 20.06
CA PRO A 32 26.12 23.32 21.49
C PRO A 32 24.68 22.84 21.72
N THR A 33 23.87 22.66 20.67
CA THR A 33 22.55 22.01 20.78
C THR A 33 22.57 20.48 20.69
N ALA A 34 23.68 19.84 20.31
CA ALA A 34 23.72 18.37 20.13
C ALA A 34 23.57 17.55 21.42
N ASN A 35 23.74 18.15 22.61
CA ASN A 35 23.73 17.45 23.91
C ASN A 35 22.74 18.02 24.94
N ALA A 36 21.81 18.89 24.54
CA ALA A 36 20.78 19.33 25.48
C ALA A 36 19.80 18.18 25.76
N PRO A 37 19.37 17.98 27.02
CA PRO A 37 18.35 16.97 27.34
C PRO A 37 17.08 17.17 26.50
N ILE A 38 16.44 16.07 26.12
CA ILE A 38 15.10 16.11 25.53
C ILE A 38 14.14 16.63 26.60
N ASP A 39 13.40 17.69 26.29
CA ASP A 39 12.39 18.24 27.19
C ASP A 39 11.08 17.44 27.13
N SER A 40 10.20 17.67 28.11
CA SER A 40 8.92 16.95 28.19
C SER A 40 7.99 17.23 27.01
N ALA A 41 8.12 18.38 26.35
CA ALA A 41 7.33 18.73 25.17
C ALA A 41 7.76 17.92 23.94
N THR A 42 9.05 17.56 23.86
CA THR A 42 9.63 16.82 22.74
C THR A 42 9.55 15.31 22.90
N GLU A 43 9.56 14.78 24.14
CA GLU A 43 9.59 13.34 24.42
C GLU A 43 8.53 12.51 23.66
N PRO A 44 7.26 12.95 23.50
CA PRO A 44 6.25 12.18 22.75
C PRO A 44 6.62 11.93 21.28
N TYR A 45 7.34 12.88 20.66
CA TYR A 45 7.72 12.87 19.26
C TYR A 45 8.95 11.99 18.97
N ILE A 46 9.72 11.63 19.99
CA ILE A 46 10.90 10.75 19.83
C ILE A 46 10.47 9.38 19.33
N GLY A 47 11.09 8.90 18.26
CA GLY A 47 10.92 7.55 17.72
C GLY A 47 10.92 7.51 16.20
N ASP A 48 10.60 6.33 15.70
CA ASP A 48 10.46 6.03 14.28
C ASP A 48 8.99 6.21 13.91
N TRP A 49 8.69 7.09 12.97
CA TRP A 49 7.34 7.38 12.49
C TRP A 49 7.23 7.06 11.00
N GLU A 50 6.16 6.42 10.58
CA GLU A 50 5.98 6.01 9.19
C GLU A 50 4.53 6.07 8.69
N SER A 51 4.39 6.34 7.39
CA SER A 51 3.21 6.11 6.55
C SER A 51 3.61 5.21 5.38
N ASP A 52 2.73 5.03 4.39
CA ASP A 52 3.08 4.26 3.18
C ASP A 52 4.20 4.92 2.35
N ASP A 53 4.29 6.26 2.39
CA ASP A 53 5.19 7.04 1.55
C ASP A 53 6.19 7.91 2.34
N THR A 54 6.04 8.01 3.66
CA THR A 54 6.86 8.86 4.52
C THR A 54 7.49 8.09 5.67
N VAL A 55 8.74 8.42 5.96
CA VAL A 55 9.47 7.98 7.14
C VAL A 55 10.04 9.21 7.83
N LEU A 56 9.83 9.31 9.14
CA LEU A 56 10.39 10.34 10.01
C LEU A 56 10.99 9.66 11.25
N LEU A 57 12.31 9.71 11.38
CA LEU A 57 13.01 9.28 12.58
C LEU A 57 13.42 10.51 13.39
N ILE A 58 13.04 10.54 14.66
CA ILE A 58 13.49 11.53 15.64
C ILE A 58 14.22 10.79 16.76
N GLY A 59 15.55 10.87 16.76
CA GLY A 59 16.40 10.22 17.75
C GLY A 59 16.45 10.98 19.08
N ARG A 60 16.69 10.25 20.17
CA ARG A 60 16.97 10.85 21.50
C ARG A 60 18.24 11.70 21.52
N ASP A 61 19.15 11.47 20.57
CA ASP A 61 20.33 12.29 20.31
C ASP A 61 20.00 13.55 19.48
N ARG A 62 18.71 13.86 19.30
CA ARG A 62 18.19 14.98 18.50
C ARG A 62 18.49 14.85 17.01
N SER A 63 18.92 13.69 16.51
CA SER A 63 18.99 13.44 15.07
C SER A 63 17.59 13.42 14.48
N VAL A 64 17.43 13.99 13.27
CA VAL A 64 16.20 13.89 12.51
C VAL A 64 16.52 13.41 11.10
N HIS A 65 15.84 12.35 10.69
CA HIS A 65 15.87 11.83 9.34
C HIS A 65 14.45 11.76 8.79
N TYR A 66 14.16 12.55 7.78
CA TYR A 66 12.87 12.58 7.11
C TYR A 66 13.03 12.20 5.65
N LYS A 67 12.11 11.38 5.15
CA LYS A 67 12.01 11.03 3.74
C LYS A 67 10.54 10.87 3.37
N LYS A 68 10.10 11.59 2.34
CA LYS A 68 8.77 11.46 1.75
C LYS A 68 8.86 11.21 0.27
N LYS A 69 8.14 10.20 -0.20
CA LYS A 69 7.95 9.89 -1.61
C LYS A 69 6.64 10.51 -2.08
N THR A 70 6.63 11.08 -3.28
CA THR A 70 5.41 11.58 -3.92
C THR A 70 5.51 11.32 -5.40
N GLY A 71 4.85 10.24 -5.85
CA GLY A 71 5.02 9.72 -7.20
C GLY A 71 6.48 9.35 -7.50
N SER A 72 7.08 10.01 -8.50
CA SER A 72 8.49 9.83 -8.88
C SER A 72 9.46 10.72 -8.10
N THR A 73 8.96 11.66 -7.28
CA THR A 73 9.80 12.60 -6.53
C THR A 73 10.03 12.09 -5.11
N THR A 74 11.23 12.33 -4.59
CA THR A 74 11.57 12.08 -3.18
C THR A 74 12.06 13.38 -2.55
N LYS A 75 11.51 13.73 -1.39
CA LYS A 75 12.01 14.81 -0.53
C LYS A 75 12.69 14.18 0.68
N SER A 76 13.82 14.74 1.10
CA SER A 76 14.56 14.26 2.27
C SER A 76 15.11 15.43 3.07
N VAL A 77 15.11 15.28 4.39
CA VAL A 77 15.68 16.25 5.33
C VAL A 77 16.47 15.46 6.37
N ASP A 78 17.76 15.75 6.45
CA ASP A 78 18.65 15.25 7.49
C ASP A 78 19.15 16.44 8.31
N GLY A 79 18.97 16.37 9.63
CA GLY A 79 19.26 17.52 10.47
C GLY A 79 19.26 17.23 11.97
N THR A 80 19.26 18.31 12.73
CA THR A 80 19.21 18.28 14.20
C THR A 80 17.94 18.94 14.68
N LEU A 81 17.19 18.26 15.53
CA LEU A 81 15.97 18.74 16.16
C LEU A 81 16.29 19.94 17.06
N LYS A 82 15.67 21.08 16.80
CA LYS A 82 15.73 22.27 17.68
C LYS A 82 14.69 22.21 18.79
N GLY A 83 13.54 21.62 18.52
CA GLY A 83 12.47 21.40 19.49
C GLY A 83 11.11 21.57 18.82
N ILE A 84 10.08 21.74 19.66
CA ILE A 84 8.73 22.06 19.23
C ILE A 84 8.47 23.55 19.46
N GLU A 85 8.17 24.29 18.38
CA GLU A 85 7.93 25.74 18.46
C GLU A 85 6.69 26.14 17.66
N ASN A 86 5.75 26.82 18.31
CA ASN A 86 4.53 27.33 17.68
C ASN A 86 3.75 26.26 16.88
N GLY A 87 3.67 25.04 17.41
CA GLY A 87 3.02 23.91 16.74
C GLY A 87 3.81 23.35 15.55
N ASN A 88 5.15 23.47 15.54
CA ASN A 88 6.00 22.90 14.51
C ASN A 88 7.15 22.10 15.12
N ILE A 89 7.51 21.00 14.47
CA ILE A 89 8.81 20.34 14.68
C ILE A 89 9.86 21.15 13.90
N VAL A 90 10.79 21.78 14.63
CA VAL A 90 11.82 22.63 14.03
C VAL A 90 13.12 21.83 13.88
N VAL A 91 13.61 21.73 12.64
CA VAL A 91 14.81 20.96 12.29
C VAL A 91 15.83 21.87 11.64
N LYS A 92 17.04 21.93 12.20
CA LYS A 92 18.18 22.59 11.58
C LYS A 92 18.84 21.63 10.60
N ALA A 93 18.73 21.92 9.31
CA ALA A 93 19.30 21.13 8.22
C ALA A 93 20.39 21.95 7.49
N ALA A 94 21.65 21.56 7.64
CA ALA A 94 22.80 22.30 7.11
C ALA A 94 22.77 23.82 7.45
N PHE A 95 22.43 24.68 6.48
CA PHE A 95 22.40 26.14 6.60
C PHE A 95 20.99 26.75 6.71
N LEU A 96 19.94 25.92 6.75
CA LEU A 96 18.55 26.38 6.80
C LEU A 96 17.76 25.67 7.90
N GLU A 97 16.63 26.25 8.26
CA GLU A 97 15.65 25.66 9.16
C GLU A 97 14.46 25.13 8.36
N VAL A 98 14.09 23.89 8.65
CA VAL A 98 12.90 23.24 8.13
C VAL A 98 11.89 23.13 9.27
N LYS A 99 10.63 23.41 8.97
CA LYS A 99 9.54 23.31 9.92
C LYS A 99 8.52 22.33 9.37
N PHE A 100 8.16 21.34 10.17
CA PHE A 100 7.04 20.45 9.91
C PHE A 100 5.89 20.90 10.81
N LYS A 101 4.76 21.30 10.21
CA LYS A 101 3.59 21.73 10.96
C LYS A 101 2.98 20.51 11.65
N ILE A 102 2.66 20.63 12.93
CA ILE A 102 1.92 19.61 13.68
C ILE A 102 0.44 19.93 13.52
N ASP A 103 -0.29 19.06 12.82
CA ASP A 103 -1.74 19.17 12.66
C ASP A 103 -2.48 18.38 13.76
N ALA A 104 -1.88 17.30 14.27
CA ALA A 104 -2.33 16.55 15.44
C ALA A 104 -1.12 16.02 16.23
N GLU A 105 -1.13 16.20 17.55
CA GLU A 105 -0.04 15.77 18.44
C GLU A 105 0.02 14.24 18.57
N PRO A 106 1.18 13.66 18.97
CA PRO A 106 1.31 12.24 19.29
C PRO A 106 0.30 11.77 20.34
N GLU A 107 -0.63 10.91 19.94
CA GLU A 107 -1.62 10.28 20.82
C GLU A 107 -1.64 8.76 20.63
N GLU A 108 -1.95 8.01 21.68
CA GLU A 108 -2.11 6.55 21.62
C GLU A 108 -3.58 6.19 21.53
N GLU A 109 -4.01 5.68 20.37
CA GLU A 109 -5.34 5.09 20.17
C GLU A 109 -5.22 3.57 20.04
N GLU A 110 -5.92 2.83 20.89
CA GLU A 110 -5.98 1.35 20.86
C GLU A 110 -4.61 0.64 20.93
N GLY A 111 -3.56 1.33 21.39
CA GLY A 111 -2.20 0.83 21.42
C GLY A 111 -1.36 1.17 20.20
N ILE A 112 -1.86 2.02 19.31
CA ILE A 112 -1.17 2.55 18.13
C ILE A 112 -0.88 4.02 18.42
N TRP A 113 0.39 4.41 18.33
CA TRP A 113 0.77 5.82 18.46
C TRP A 113 0.70 6.51 17.12
N GLU A 114 0.00 7.64 17.08
CA GLU A 114 -0.40 8.35 15.88
C GLU A 114 -0.07 9.84 16.02
N MET A 115 0.37 10.47 14.93
CA MET A 115 0.51 11.93 14.85
C MET A 115 0.26 12.41 13.41
N THR A 116 -0.07 13.68 13.23
CA THR A 116 -0.25 14.26 11.89
C THR A 116 0.70 15.44 11.71
N ILE A 117 1.54 15.38 10.67
CA ILE A 117 2.43 16.48 10.29
C ILE A 117 2.25 16.87 8.82
N ASP A 118 2.23 18.17 8.54
CA ASP A 118 2.02 18.70 7.18
C ASP A 118 0.84 18.04 6.41
N GLY A 119 -0.24 17.73 7.14
CA GLY A 119 -1.43 17.05 6.64
C GLY A 119 -1.27 15.54 6.41
N GLU A 120 -0.17 14.93 6.85
CA GLU A 120 0.12 13.51 6.71
C GLU A 120 0.12 12.78 8.04
N GLU A 121 -0.71 11.75 8.14
CA GLU A 121 -0.82 10.86 9.29
C GLU A 121 0.34 9.86 9.31
N LEU A 122 1.05 9.81 10.44
CA LEU A 122 2.18 8.92 10.70
C LEU A 122 1.91 8.04 11.91
N THR A 123 2.48 6.83 11.86
CA THR A 123 2.43 5.87 12.98
C THR A 123 3.79 5.59 13.55
N LYS A 124 3.86 5.43 14.87
CA LYS A 124 5.12 5.10 15.54
C LYS A 124 5.46 3.63 15.36
N LYS A 125 6.55 3.34 14.66
CA LYS A 125 7.11 2.01 14.52
C LYS A 125 7.60 1.51 15.88
N GLY A 126 7.06 0.37 16.30
CA GLY A 126 7.43 -0.33 17.53
C GLY A 126 6.45 -0.11 18.68
N ALA A 127 5.59 0.90 18.61
CA ALA A 127 4.47 1.06 19.53
C ALA A 127 3.22 0.51 18.86
N GLY A 128 2.77 -0.67 19.28
CA GLY A 128 1.59 -1.30 18.69
C GLY A 128 1.80 -2.13 17.42
N ASN A 129 3.03 -2.34 16.94
CA ASN A 129 3.29 -3.10 15.70
C ASN A 129 2.57 -4.46 15.63
N GLY A 130 2.42 -5.17 16.76
CA GLY A 130 1.63 -6.41 16.82
C GLY A 130 0.12 -6.20 16.72
N LYS A 131 -0.40 -5.05 17.19
CA LYS A 131 -1.81 -4.67 17.09
C LYS A 131 -2.16 -4.07 15.72
N THR A 132 -1.31 -3.24 15.14
CA THR A 132 -1.53 -2.67 13.81
C THR A 132 -1.44 -3.74 12.72
N ALA A 133 -0.45 -4.63 12.82
CA ALA A 133 -0.34 -5.76 11.92
C ALA A 133 -1.53 -6.73 12.07
N SER A 134 -1.95 -7.03 13.30
CA SER A 134 -3.12 -7.89 13.53
C SER A 134 -4.44 -7.23 13.13
N LEU A 135 -4.61 -5.91 13.32
CA LEU A 135 -5.75 -5.16 12.82
C LEU A 135 -5.81 -5.23 11.29
N LYS A 136 -4.68 -5.00 10.61
CA LYS A 136 -4.58 -5.12 9.16
C LYS A 136 -4.97 -6.52 8.69
N GLU A 137 -4.39 -7.56 9.29
CA GLU A 137 -4.69 -8.95 8.96
C GLU A 137 -6.16 -9.30 9.21
N ASN A 138 -6.74 -8.84 10.31
CA ASN A 138 -8.15 -9.02 10.64
C ASN A 138 -9.07 -8.32 9.63
N LEU A 139 -8.74 -7.09 9.22
CA LEU A 139 -9.50 -6.36 8.19
C LEU A 139 -9.42 -7.07 6.84
N GLU A 140 -8.21 -7.48 6.42
CA GLU A 140 -8.01 -8.22 5.18
C GLU A 140 -8.80 -9.54 5.18
N GLY A 141 -8.74 -10.29 6.29
CA GLY A 141 -9.49 -11.54 6.48
C GLY A 141 -11.01 -11.34 6.50
N ALA A 142 -11.50 -10.28 7.15
CA ALA A 142 -12.91 -9.93 7.20
C ALA A 142 -13.45 -9.60 5.80
N VAL A 143 -12.71 -8.83 5.00
CA VAL A 143 -13.08 -8.50 3.61
C VAL A 143 -13.16 -9.77 2.76
N VAL A 144 -12.16 -10.64 2.83
CA VAL A 144 -12.14 -11.90 2.06
C VAL A 144 -13.34 -12.78 2.44
N THR A 145 -13.65 -12.88 3.75
CA THR A 145 -14.77 -13.68 4.24
C THR A 145 -16.11 -13.10 3.80
N GLN A 146 -16.32 -11.80 4.00
CA GLN A 146 -17.60 -11.14 3.72
C GLN A 146 -17.93 -11.08 2.23
N PHE A 147 -16.91 -11.00 1.36
CA PHE A 147 -17.09 -10.90 -0.09
C PHE A 147 -16.63 -12.14 -0.87
N ALA A 148 -16.54 -13.30 -0.22
CA ALA A 148 -16.24 -14.57 -0.88
C ALA A 148 -17.25 -14.90 -2.00
N ASN A 149 -18.53 -14.52 -1.82
CA ASN A 149 -19.59 -14.67 -2.83
C ASN A 149 -19.38 -13.76 -4.06
N LYS A 150 -18.65 -12.66 -3.91
CA LYS A 150 -18.21 -11.78 -5.00
C LYS A 150 -16.85 -12.17 -5.58
N GLY A 151 -16.34 -13.36 -5.24
CA GLY A 151 -15.12 -13.91 -5.80
C GLY A 151 -13.84 -13.29 -5.25
N VAL A 152 -13.88 -12.56 -4.14
CA VAL A 152 -12.67 -12.05 -3.48
C VAL A 152 -11.86 -13.22 -2.92
N THR A 153 -10.57 -13.30 -3.28
CA THR A 153 -9.64 -14.36 -2.83
C THR A 153 -8.51 -13.82 -1.97
N LYS A 154 -8.19 -12.53 -2.09
CA LYS A 154 -7.17 -11.85 -1.31
C LYS A 154 -7.56 -10.38 -1.14
N CYS A 155 -7.19 -9.79 -0.02
CA CYS A 155 -7.26 -8.34 0.19
C CYS A 155 -5.88 -7.88 0.66
N VAL A 156 -5.45 -6.70 0.21
CA VAL A 156 -4.25 -6.04 0.71
C VAL A 156 -4.61 -4.62 1.08
N CYS A 157 -4.46 -4.29 2.35
CA CYS A 157 -4.70 -2.96 2.88
C CYS A 157 -3.38 -2.19 3.05
N PRO A 158 -3.38 -0.85 2.88
CA PRO A 158 -2.33 -0.02 3.44
C PRO A 158 -2.32 -0.15 4.98
N ASN A 159 -1.34 0.45 5.65
CA ASN A 159 -1.38 0.51 7.11
C ASN A 159 -2.70 1.22 7.56
N PRO A 160 -3.62 0.53 8.27
CA PRO A 160 -4.95 1.05 8.57
C PRO A 160 -4.97 2.07 9.72
N ALA A 161 -3.86 2.25 10.43
CA ALA A 161 -3.74 3.21 11.52
C ALA A 161 -4.13 4.63 11.12
N ALA A 162 -4.54 5.46 12.08
CA ALA A 162 -4.99 6.87 12.02
C ALA A 162 -6.05 7.24 10.97
N ARG A 163 -6.20 6.43 9.92
CA ARG A 163 -6.98 6.71 8.74
C ARG A 163 -8.44 6.50 9.05
N THR A 164 -9.16 7.60 9.12
CA THR A 164 -10.63 7.56 9.12
C THR A 164 -11.17 7.00 7.80
N LYS A 165 -10.40 7.09 6.70
CA LYS A 165 -10.72 6.54 5.39
C LYS A 165 -9.47 6.06 4.65
N PHE A 166 -9.56 4.90 4.02
CA PHE A 166 -8.51 4.38 3.14
C PHE A 166 -9.09 3.36 2.15
N THR A 167 -8.28 2.93 1.18
CA THR A 167 -8.69 1.95 0.18
C THR A 167 -7.79 0.73 0.22
N CYS A 168 -8.37 -0.45 0.43
CA CYS A 168 -7.67 -1.71 0.24
C CYS A 168 -7.85 -2.20 -1.21
N THR A 169 -6.97 -3.09 -1.64
CA THR A 169 -7.05 -3.73 -2.96
C THR A 169 -7.47 -5.18 -2.80
N ALA A 170 -8.67 -5.53 -3.28
CA ALA A 170 -9.13 -6.90 -3.37
C ALA A 170 -8.67 -7.55 -4.68
N THR A 171 -8.22 -8.79 -4.62
CA THR A 171 -7.99 -9.67 -5.79
C THR A 171 -9.16 -10.61 -5.94
N LEU A 172 -9.67 -10.73 -7.17
CA LEU A 172 -10.80 -11.57 -7.54
C LEU A 172 -10.32 -12.90 -8.13
N LYS A 173 -11.20 -13.92 -8.15
CA LYS A 173 -10.90 -15.26 -8.72
C LYS A 173 -10.42 -15.23 -10.17
N ASN A 174 -10.83 -14.24 -10.95
CA ASN A 174 -10.40 -14.04 -12.34
C ASN A 174 -9.08 -13.27 -12.47
N GLY A 175 -8.38 -13.00 -11.36
CA GLY A 175 -7.11 -12.28 -11.33
C GLY A 175 -7.23 -10.75 -11.39
N LYS A 176 -8.44 -10.21 -11.60
CA LYS A 176 -8.68 -8.76 -11.57
C LYS A 176 -8.61 -8.22 -10.14
N THR A 177 -8.42 -6.91 -10.03
CA THR A 177 -8.43 -6.19 -8.75
C THR A 177 -9.61 -5.24 -8.64
N ALA A 178 -10.15 -5.08 -7.44
CA ALA A 178 -11.22 -4.13 -7.14
C ALA A 178 -10.89 -3.31 -5.89
N PRO A 179 -11.21 -2.00 -5.88
CA PRO A 179 -11.02 -1.17 -4.69
C PRO A 179 -12.04 -1.54 -3.61
N VAL A 180 -11.59 -1.63 -2.37
CA VAL A 180 -12.43 -1.77 -1.18
C VAL A 180 -12.31 -0.50 -0.37
N GLU A 181 -13.41 0.26 -0.32
CA GLU A 181 -13.46 1.50 0.46
C GLU A 181 -13.62 1.16 1.94
N MET A 182 -12.74 1.68 2.79
CA MET A 182 -12.75 1.51 4.24
C MET A 182 -13.10 2.84 4.91
N THR A 183 -13.91 2.80 5.96
CA THR A 183 -14.20 3.97 6.80
C THR A 183 -14.26 3.55 8.27
N LYS A 184 -13.38 4.13 9.09
CA LYS A 184 -13.38 4.02 10.56
C LYS A 184 -14.36 5.04 11.13
N ASN A 185 -15.29 4.61 11.98
CA ASN A 185 -16.09 5.52 12.78
C ASN A 185 -15.20 6.12 13.90
N PRO A 186 -15.06 7.45 14.01
CA PRO A 186 -14.13 8.06 14.97
C PRO A 186 -14.59 7.90 16.44
N THR A 187 -15.87 7.60 16.68
CA THR A 187 -16.43 7.49 18.03
C THR A 187 -16.48 6.05 18.51
N THR A 188 -16.79 5.11 17.62
CA THR A 188 -16.96 3.69 17.98
C THR A 188 -15.79 2.82 17.55
N HIS A 189 -14.85 3.38 16.79
CA HIS A 189 -13.71 2.69 16.18
C HIS A 189 -14.09 1.49 15.28
N HIS A 190 -15.37 1.33 14.94
CA HIS A 190 -15.83 0.31 14.00
C HIS A 190 -15.45 0.66 12.57
N TYR A 191 -14.93 -0.33 11.84
CA TYR A 191 -14.70 -0.22 10.41
C TYR A 191 -15.93 -0.67 9.63
N SER A 192 -16.35 0.18 8.69
CA SER A 192 -17.28 -0.17 7.63
C SER A 192 -16.51 -0.29 6.33
N PHE A 193 -16.93 -1.22 5.47
CA PHE A 193 -16.28 -1.41 4.20
C PHE A 193 -17.24 -1.81 3.08
N SER A 194 -16.94 -1.32 1.88
CA SER A 194 -17.76 -1.56 0.70
C SER A 194 -16.91 -1.90 -0.52
N ILE A 195 -17.43 -2.81 -1.36
CA ILE A 195 -16.84 -3.20 -2.64
C ILE A 195 -17.93 -3.22 -3.70
N LYS A 196 -17.67 -2.55 -4.82
CA LYS A 196 -18.54 -2.51 -5.98
C LYS A 196 -18.04 -3.48 -7.04
N VAL A 197 -18.51 -4.73 -6.93
CA VAL A 197 -18.24 -5.81 -7.88
C VAL A 197 -19.54 -6.53 -8.15
N ALA A 198 -19.86 -6.71 -9.43
CA ALA A 198 -20.93 -7.58 -9.87
C ALA A 198 -20.41 -8.99 -10.12
N ALA A 199 -21.16 -9.99 -9.66
CA ALA A 199 -20.95 -11.39 -9.98
C ALA A 199 -22.07 -11.83 -10.92
N VAL A 200 -21.71 -12.19 -12.16
CA VAL A 200 -22.67 -12.50 -13.22
C VAL A 200 -22.34 -13.87 -13.79
N GLU A 201 -23.33 -14.75 -13.89
CA GLU A 201 -23.16 -16.01 -14.61
C GLU A 201 -22.86 -15.73 -16.09
N SER A 202 -21.73 -16.25 -16.58
CA SER A 202 -21.25 -16.06 -17.95
C SER A 202 -22.31 -16.41 -18.98
N SER A 203 -22.99 -17.54 -18.82
CA SER A 203 -24.06 -17.98 -19.73
C SER A 203 -25.20 -16.98 -19.85
N LYS A 204 -25.56 -16.31 -18.75
CA LYS A 204 -26.58 -15.26 -18.74
C LYS A 204 -26.07 -14.01 -19.44
N LEU A 205 -24.84 -13.58 -19.13
CA LEU A 205 -24.22 -12.42 -19.76
C LEU A 205 -24.06 -12.63 -21.28
N GLU A 206 -23.63 -13.81 -21.71
CA GLU A 206 -23.46 -14.20 -23.11
C GLU A 206 -24.81 -14.16 -23.86
N ALA A 207 -25.88 -14.68 -23.25
CA ALA A 207 -27.22 -14.63 -23.81
C ALA A 207 -27.73 -13.19 -23.95
N ASP A 208 -27.59 -12.39 -22.89
CA ASP A 208 -28.01 -10.99 -22.87
C ASP A 208 -27.25 -10.15 -23.93
N LEU A 209 -25.92 -10.32 -24.02
CA LEU A 209 -25.09 -9.65 -25.03
C LEU A 209 -25.47 -10.05 -26.46
N SER A 210 -25.68 -11.36 -26.72
CA SER A 210 -26.14 -11.86 -28.02
C SER A 210 -27.48 -11.23 -28.43
N ASP A 211 -28.44 -11.18 -27.51
CA ASP A 211 -29.77 -10.63 -27.78
C ASP A 211 -29.75 -9.10 -27.95
N MET A 212 -28.89 -8.39 -27.20
CA MET A 212 -28.69 -6.95 -27.38
C MET A 212 -28.09 -6.63 -28.74
N VAL A 213 -27.06 -7.37 -29.18
CA VAL A 213 -26.50 -7.22 -30.54
C VAL A 213 -27.55 -7.52 -31.60
N PHE A 214 -28.35 -8.57 -31.42
CA PHE A 214 -29.42 -8.90 -32.36
C PHE A 214 -30.46 -7.80 -32.48
N LYS A 215 -30.87 -7.19 -31.36
CA LYS A 215 -31.80 -6.06 -31.34
C LYS A 215 -31.20 -4.82 -32.01
N GLU A 216 -29.98 -4.43 -31.64
CA GLU A 216 -29.28 -3.25 -32.17
C GLU A 216 -29.03 -3.36 -33.69
N THR A 217 -28.66 -4.55 -34.15
CA THR A 217 -28.46 -4.81 -35.59
C THR A 217 -29.76 -5.04 -36.36
N LYS A 218 -30.92 -4.83 -35.73
CA LYS A 218 -32.26 -5.03 -36.32
C LYS A 218 -32.44 -6.44 -36.89
N GLY A 219 -31.95 -7.43 -36.18
CA GLY A 219 -32.09 -8.85 -36.53
C GLY A 219 -31.05 -9.39 -37.52
N LYS A 220 -30.05 -8.60 -37.91
CA LYS A 220 -29.05 -9.01 -38.92
C LYS A 220 -28.04 -10.02 -38.36
N ILE A 221 -27.53 -9.76 -37.16
CA ILE A 221 -26.45 -10.53 -36.54
C ILE A 221 -26.91 -11.04 -35.18
N LYS A 222 -26.89 -12.37 -34.97
CA LYS A 222 -27.05 -12.99 -33.65
C LYS A 222 -25.75 -13.75 -33.34
N PRO A 223 -24.77 -13.12 -32.69
CA PRO A 223 -23.47 -13.73 -32.50
C PRO A 223 -23.54 -14.83 -31.44
N THR A 224 -22.72 -15.87 -31.57
CA THR A 224 -22.34 -16.71 -30.43
C THR A 224 -21.33 -15.93 -29.61
N VAL A 225 -21.62 -15.73 -28.32
CA VAL A 225 -20.78 -14.97 -27.39
C VAL A 225 -20.11 -15.93 -26.40
N SER A 226 -18.85 -15.68 -26.06
CA SER A 226 -18.14 -16.40 -25.00
C SER A 226 -17.39 -15.41 -24.11
N CYS A 227 -17.76 -15.35 -22.82
CA CYS A 227 -17.20 -14.43 -21.83
C CYS A 227 -16.25 -15.14 -20.83
N GLY A 228 -15.86 -16.37 -21.14
CA GLY A 228 -15.22 -17.28 -20.18
C GLY A 228 -16.27 -17.92 -19.26
N GLY A 229 -16.25 -19.24 -19.13
CA GLY A 229 -17.28 -19.99 -18.39
C GLY A 229 -17.32 -19.72 -16.89
N GLY A 230 -18.42 -20.11 -16.25
CA GLY A 230 -18.65 -19.93 -14.80
C GLY A 230 -19.14 -18.52 -14.45
N THR A 231 -18.72 -17.99 -13.30
CA THR A 231 -19.10 -16.64 -12.84
C THR A 231 -18.05 -15.61 -13.27
N VAL A 232 -18.50 -14.56 -13.95
CA VAL A 232 -17.71 -13.38 -14.32
C VAL A 232 -17.82 -12.33 -13.21
N TYR A 233 -16.68 -11.85 -12.73
CA TYR A 233 -16.60 -10.78 -11.73
C TYR A 233 -16.17 -9.47 -12.38
N ILE A 234 -17.03 -8.44 -12.29
CA ILE A 234 -16.86 -7.15 -12.96
C ILE A 234 -16.83 -6.05 -11.89
N PRO A 235 -15.65 -5.45 -11.60
CA PRO A 235 -15.56 -4.24 -10.79
C PRO A 235 -16.30 -3.07 -11.45
N ASP A 236 -16.89 -2.18 -10.65
CA ASP A 236 -17.54 -0.95 -11.15
C ASP A 236 -16.52 -0.07 -11.90
N GLY A 237 -16.90 0.43 -13.08
CA GLY A 237 -16.01 1.18 -13.97
C GLY A 237 -14.94 0.35 -14.70
N ASP A 238 -14.95 -0.98 -14.55
CA ASP A 238 -14.15 -1.92 -15.34
C ASP A 238 -15.07 -2.75 -16.25
N GLY A 239 -14.49 -3.40 -17.28
CA GLY A 239 -15.23 -4.17 -18.27
C GLY A 239 -14.67 -5.57 -18.49
N VAL A 240 -15.51 -6.46 -19.00
CA VAL A 240 -15.11 -7.76 -19.54
C VAL A 240 -15.13 -7.71 -21.05
N THR A 241 -14.14 -8.35 -21.68
CA THR A 241 -14.13 -8.57 -23.12
C THR A 241 -14.57 -10.01 -23.39
N CYS A 242 -15.64 -10.16 -24.17
CA CYS A 242 -16.16 -11.44 -24.60
C CYS A 242 -15.86 -11.66 -26.08
N ASP A 243 -15.51 -12.88 -26.48
CA ASP A 243 -15.41 -13.25 -27.88
C ASP A 243 -16.80 -13.33 -28.51
N ALA A 244 -16.93 -12.86 -29.75
CA ALA A 244 -18.17 -12.92 -30.50
C ALA A 244 -17.92 -13.51 -31.90
N THR A 245 -18.77 -14.43 -32.34
CA THR A 245 -18.67 -15.05 -33.67
C THR A 245 -20.00 -15.01 -34.38
N ASP A 246 -20.04 -14.51 -35.62
CA ASP A 246 -21.22 -14.62 -36.47
C ASP A 246 -21.37 -16.08 -36.92
N PRO A 247 -22.45 -16.78 -36.55
CA PRO A 247 -22.64 -18.17 -36.94
C PRO A 247 -22.79 -18.35 -38.46
N LYS A 248 -23.23 -17.31 -39.20
CA LYS A 248 -23.45 -17.35 -40.65
C LYS A 248 -22.14 -17.14 -41.43
N THR A 249 -21.42 -16.06 -41.13
CA THR A 249 -20.21 -15.68 -41.89
C THR A 249 -18.92 -16.22 -41.29
N LYS A 250 -18.97 -16.77 -40.07
CA LYS A 250 -17.80 -17.18 -39.27
C LYS A 250 -16.82 -16.04 -38.96
N LYS A 251 -17.22 -14.78 -39.21
CA LYS A 251 -16.45 -13.61 -38.77
C LYS A 251 -16.37 -13.60 -37.26
N LYS A 252 -15.20 -13.21 -36.75
CA LYS A 252 -14.92 -13.06 -35.33
C LYS A 252 -14.83 -11.59 -34.97
N GLY A 253 -15.21 -11.29 -33.75
CA GLY A 253 -15.16 -9.99 -33.13
C GLY A 253 -15.11 -10.12 -31.63
N THR A 254 -15.24 -8.99 -30.95
CA THR A 254 -15.26 -8.92 -29.49
C THR A 254 -16.38 -8.00 -29.04
N ILE A 255 -16.93 -8.27 -27.87
CA ILE A 255 -17.88 -7.39 -27.19
C ILE A 255 -17.22 -6.98 -25.88
N ASP A 256 -16.93 -5.70 -25.74
CA ASP A 256 -16.54 -5.14 -24.45
C ASP A 256 -17.81 -4.77 -23.70
N ALA A 257 -17.94 -5.22 -22.46
CA ALA A 257 -19.10 -4.98 -21.61
C ALA A 257 -18.68 -4.52 -20.22
N ASP A 258 -19.23 -3.42 -19.73
CA ASP A 258 -18.96 -2.86 -18.42
C ASP A 258 -20.26 -2.58 -17.65
N LEU A 259 -20.12 -2.49 -16.33
CA LEU A 259 -21.23 -2.11 -15.45
C LEU A 259 -20.91 -0.75 -14.84
N ASN A 260 -21.74 0.23 -15.15
CA ASN A 260 -21.66 1.57 -14.57
C ASN A 260 -22.96 1.87 -13.81
N GLY A 261 -22.87 2.03 -12.50
CA GLY A 261 -24.05 2.28 -11.65
C GLY A 261 -25.11 1.17 -11.74
N GLY A 262 -24.69 -0.07 -12.04
CA GLY A 262 -25.58 -1.22 -12.22
C GLY A 262 -26.22 -1.35 -13.60
N THR A 263 -25.92 -0.45 -14.53
CA THR A 263 -26.36 -0.53 -15.93
C THR A 263 -25.28 -1.18 -16.79
N LEU A 264 -25.67 -2.14 -17.62
CA LEU A 264 -24.77 -2.83 -18.55
C LEU A 264 -24.57 -1.96 -19.80
N HIS A 265 -23.35 -1.47 -19.98
CA HIS A 265 -22.90 -0.83 -21.22
C HIS A 265 -22.09 -1.84 -22.03
N TRP A 266 -22.20 -1.76 -23.36
CA TRP A 266 -21.46 -2.66 -24.22
C TRP A 266 -21.10 -2.02 -25.55
N LYS A 267 -20.04 -2.53 -26.18
CA LYS A 267 -19.58 -2.12 -27.49
C LYS A 267 -19.09 -3.32 -28.29
N LEU A 268 -19.69 -3.53 -29.46
CA LEU A 268 -19.25 -4.52 -30.42
C LEU A 268 -18.06 -3.99 -31.24
N LYS A 269 -16.99 -4.78 -31.33
CA LYS A 269 -15.77 -4.49 -32.09
C LYS A 269 -15.48 -5.62 -33.06
N GLY A 270 -15.68 -5.33 -34.34
CA GLY A 270 -15.62 -6.32 -35.40
C GLY A 270 -16.84 -7.23 -35.39
N LEU A 271 -17.46 -7.37 -36.57
CA LEU A 271 -18.44 -8.37 -37.02
C LEU A 271 -19.12 -7.83 -38.29
#